data_AF-D8P6J9-F1
#
_entry.id   AF-D8P6J9-F1
#
_cell.length_a   1.000
_cell.length_b   1.000
_cell.length_c   1.000
_cell.angle_alpha   90.00
_cell.angle_beta   90.00
_cell.angle_gamma   90.00
#
_symmetry.space_group_name_H-M   'P 1'
#
loop_
_entity.id
_entity.type
_entity.pdbx_description
1 polymer ?
#
loop_
_entity_poly.entity_id
_entity_poly.type
_entity_poly.pdbx_seq_one_letter_code
_entity_poly.pdbx_strand_id
1 'polypeptide(L)'
;MRQTMDHIESAPKPDAVHGQQHPIGIYLKIWGLLFVLSTLSYLVDYFRVQGLMRWTLIIALMIAKAGLIVSVFMHMMWERLALVYAILIPPLCLLVLLVLMAAEAHHTFGMRELFFH
;
A
#
# COMPACT_ATOMS: atom_id res chain seq x y z
N MET A 1 -36.52 -7.85 61.82
CA MET A 1 -35.19 -7.84 61.18
C MET A 1 -35.32 -8.57 59.84
N ARG A 2 -35.74 -7.82 58.81
CA ARG A 2 -35.92 -8.21 57.40
C ARG A 2 -34.92 -7.36 56.63
N GLN A 3 -34.30 -7.88 55.56
CA GLN A 3 -33.05 -7.41 54.89
C GLN A 3 -31.83 -7.96 55.63
N THR A 4 -31.17 -9.02 55.17
CA THR A 4 -30.47 -9.21 53.88
C THR A 4 -30.68 -10.65 53.38
N MET A 5 -31.72 -10.99 52.61
CA MET A 5 -31.83 -10.77 51.16
C MET A 5 -30.50 -10.93 50.41
N ASP A 6 -30.43 -12.04 49.67
CA ASP A 6 -30.18 -12.01 48.23
C ASP A 6 -28.79 -11.64 47.73
N HIS A 7 -27.78 -12.41 48.12
CA HIS A 7 -26.62 -12.64 47.26
C HIS A 7 -26.39 -14.15 47.13
N ILE A 8 -27.34 -14.87 46.53
CA ILE A 8 -27.27 -15.26 45.11
C ILE A 8 -25.91 -15.87 44.76
N GLU A 9 -25.95 -17.19 44.66
CA GLU A 9 -25.21 -17.98 43.70
C GLU A 9 -24.98 -17.21 42.39
N SER A 10 -23.76 -16.71 42.21
CA SER A 10 -23.25 -16.40 40.88
C SER A 10 -22.10 -17.38 40.64
N ALA A 11 -22.42 -18.39 39.84
CA ALA A 11 -21.58 -19.39 39.19
C ALA A 11 -20.11 -19.02 39.01
N PRO A 12 -19.18 -20.00 38.84
CA PRO A 12 -17.89 -19.68 38.26
C PRO A 12 -18.19 -18.96 36.94
N LYS A 13 -17.89 -17.67 36.89
CA LYS A 13 -17.98 -16.90 35.67
C LYS A 13 -17.01 -17.61 34.74
N PRO A 14 -17.45 -18.29 33.66
CA PRO A 14 -16.50 -18.59 32.62
C PRO A 14 -16.06 -17.20 32.17
N ASP A 15 -14.78 -16.92 32.33
CA ASP A 15 -14.17 -15.68 31.89
C ASP A 15 -14.44 -15.61 30.39
N ALA A 16 -15.54 -14.93 30.06
CA ALA A 16 -16.07 -14.83 28.73
C ALA A 16 -15.04 -14.07 27.92
N VAL A 17 -14.22 -14.82 27.20
CA VAL A 17 -13.67 -14.49 25.88
C VAL A 17 -13.38 -13.00 25.75
N HIS A 18 -12.43 -12.50 26.54
CA HIS A 18 -11.71 -11.29 26.17
C HIS A 18 -10.63 -11.69 25.17
N GLY A 19 -11.10 -12.18 24.02
CA GLY A 19 -10.32 -12.17 22.80
C GLY A 19 -9.89 -10.74 22.60
N GLN A 20 -8.60 -10.51 22.76
CA GLN A 20 -7.88 -9.31 22.37
C GLN A 20 -7.95 -9.23 20.83
N GLN A 21 -9.16 -9.09 20.30
CA GLN A 21 -9.56 -9.07 18.90
C GLN A 21 -9.37 -7.65 18.37
N HIS A 22 -8.14 -7.14 18.50
CA HIS A 22 -7.60 -6.39 17.37
C HIS A 22 -7.56 -7.39 16.20
N PRO A 23 -7.92 -7.08 14.95
CA PRO A 23 -8.51 -5.86 14.38
C PRO A 23 -9.38 -6.20 13.13
N ILE A 24 -10.48 -6.94 13.24
CA ILE A 24 -11.26 -7.42 12.08
C ILE A 24 -11.83 -6.25 11.23
N GLY A 25 -12.21 -5.15 11.88
CA GLY A 25 -12.73 -3.96 11.22
C GLY A 25 -11.68 -3.22 10.38
N ILE A 26 -10.40 -3.32 10.75
CA ILE A 26 -9.30 -2.72 9.99
C ILE A 26 -9.11 -3.50 8.68
N TYR A 27 -9.06 -4.83 8.74
CA TYR A 27 -8.98 -5.66 7.53
C TYR A 27 -10.17 -5.45 6.58
N LEU A 28 -11.39 -5.29 7.08
CA LEU A 28 -12.56 -4.97 6.24
C LEU A 28 -12.46 -3.58 5.59
N LYS A 29 -11.97 -2.55 6.30
CA LYS A 29 -11.72 -1.20 5.72
C LYS A 29 -10.67 -1.25 4.61
N ILE A 30 -9.59 -1.99 4.84
CA ILE A 30 -8.49 -2.17 3.90
C ILE A 30 -8.98 -2.91 2.66
N TRP A 31 -9.68 -4.03 2.88
CA TRP A 31 -10.29 -4.82 1.82
C TRP A 31 -11.24 -3.96 0.98
N GLY A 32 -12.07 -3.13 1.61
CA GLY A 32 -12.94 -2.17 0.92
C GLY A 32 -12.17 -1.12 0.10
N LEU A 33 -11.13 -0.51 0.68
CA LEU A 33 -10.28 0.48 -0.02
C LEU A 33 -9.56 -0.13 -1.23
N LEU A 34 -8.98 -1.33 -1.07
CA LEU A 34 -8.35 -2.08 -2.17
C LEU A 34 -9.36 -2.46 -3.25
N PHE A 35 -10.56 -2.87 -2.87
CA PHE A 35 -11.64 -3.22 -3.80
C PHE A 35 -12.08 -2.01 -4.62
N VAL A 36 -12.34 -0.88 -3.96
CA VAL A 36 -12.72 0.38 -4.63
C VAL A 36 -11.63 0.81 -5.60
N LEU A 37 -10.36 0.79 -5.17
CA LEU A 37 -9.24 1.21 -6.02
C LEU A 37 -9.01 0.24 -7.21
N SER A 38 -9.16 -1.07 -7.00
CA SER A 38 -9.12 -2.07 -8.07
C SER A 38 -10.25 -1.86 -9.08
N THR A 39 -11.45 -1.55 -8.60
CA THR A 39 -12.61 -1.23 -9.45
C THR A 39 -12.38 0.05 -10.23
N LEU A 40 -11.83 1.09 -9.59
CA LEU A 40 -11.47 2.35 -10.24
C LEU A 40 -10.41 2.11 -11.33
N SER A 41 -9.45 1.22 -11.06
CA SER A 41 -8.43 0.84 -12.04
C SER A 41 -9.02 0.14 -13.25
N TYR A 42 -10.01 -0.73 -13.05
CA TYR A 42 -10.73 -1.40 -14.12
C TYR A 42 -11.59 -0.41 -14.94
N LEU A 43 -12.21 0.56 -14.27
CA LEU A 43 -13.03 1.57 -14.92
C LEU A 43 -12.18 2.51 -15.79
N VAL A 44 -11.00 2.91 -15.30
CA VAL A 44 -10.04 3.70 -16.07
C VAL A 44 -9.51 2.93 -17.29
N ASP A 45 -9.26 1.62 -17.14
CA ASP A 45 -8.91 0.76 -18.28
C ASP A 45 -10.06 0.66 -19.31
N TYR A 46 -11.30 0.59 -18.82
CA TYR A 46 -12.51 0.55 -19.65
C TYR A 46 -12.71 1.81 -20.50
N PHE A 47 -12.35 2.99 -19.97
CA PHE A 47 -12.50 4.25 -20.69
C PHE A 47 -11.60 4.38 -21.93
N ARG A 48 -10.68 3.43 -22.20
CA ARG A 48 -9.87 3.31 -23.44
C ARG A 48 -9.43 4.64 -24.07
N VAL A 49 -9.10 5.62 -23.25
CA VAL A 49 -8.55 6.92 -23.69
C VAL A 49 -7.29 6.65 -24.50
N GLN A 50 -7.14 7.18 -25.72
CA GLN A 50 -5.94 6.94 -26.53
C GLN A 50 -4.80 7.90 -26.13
N GLY A 51 -3.54 7.44 -26.21
CA GLY A 51 -2.34 8.27 -26.02
C GLY A 51 -1.74 8.27 -24.59
N LEU A 52 -0.99 9.34 -24.29
CA LEU A 52 -0.25 9.54 -23.02
C LEU A 52 -1.13 9.47 -21.77
N MET A 53 -2.43 9.78 -21.89
CA MET A 53 -3.39 9.67 -20.79
C MET A 53 -3.49 8.25 -20.24
N ARG A 54 -3.33 7.18 -21.05
CA ARG A 54 -3.31 5.79 -20.53
C ARG A 54 -2.14 5.57 -19.61
N TRP A 55 -0.97 6.02 -20.05
CA TRP A 55 0.29 5.84 -19.34
C TRP A 55 0.25 6.53 -17.97
N THR A 56 -0.19 7.79 -17.92
CA THR A 56 -0.29 8.52 -16.66
C THR A 56 -1.32 7.91 -15.71
N LEU A 57 -2.48 7.49 -16.23
CA LEU A 57 -3.53 6.86 -15.43
C LEU A 57 -3.12 5.50 -14.88
N ILE A 58 -2.49 4.64 -15.69
CA ILE A 58 -2.01 3.32 -15.25
C ILE A 58 -0.94 3.47 -14.16
N ILE A 59 0.03 4.37 -14.36
CA ILE A 59 1.09 4.62 -13.38
C ILE A 59 0.50 5.23 -12.09
N ALA A 60 -0.41 6.19 -12.21
CA ALA A 60 -1.08 6.80 -11.05
C ALA A 60 -1.86 5.76 -10.23
N LEU A 61 -2.59 4.86 -10.89
CA LEU A 61 -3.32 3.78 -10.23
C LEU A 61 -2.40 2.72 -9.63
N MET A 62 -1.28 2.40 -10.30
CA MET A 62 -0.25 1.51 -9.76
C MET A 62 0.37 2.08 -8.48
N ILE A 63 0.75 3.37 -8.48
CA ILE A 63 1.30 4.05 -7.30
C ILE A 63 0.23 4.15 -6.22
N ALA A 64 -1.01 4.50 -6.56
CA ALA A 64 -2.10 4.62 -5.58
C ALA A 64 -2.34 3.29 -4.85
N LYS A 65 -2.39 2.15 -5.57
CA LYS A 65 -2.61 0.86 -4.91
C LYS A 65 -1.41 0.41 -4.09
N ALA A 66 -0.20 0.62 -4.60
CA ALA A 66 1.03 0.29 -3.88
C ALA A 66 1.18 1.17 -2.62
N GLY A 67 0.90 2.47 -2.73
CA GLY A 67 0.92 3.43 -1.63
C GLY A 67 -0.14 3.15 -0.57
N LEU A 68 -1.33 2.70 -0.96
CA LEU A 68 -2.37 2.26 -0.02
C LEU A 68 -1.95 0.99 0.73
N ILE A 69 -1.39 0.01 0.01
CA ILE A 69 -0.87 -1.22 0.61
C ILE A 69 0.28 -0.89 1.58
N VAL A 70 1.22 -0.03 1.16
CA VAL A 70 2.33 0.46 1.98
C VAL A 70 1.80 1.20 3.20
N SER A 71 0.98 2.25 3.05
CA SER A 71 0.45 2.99 4.20
C SER A 71 -0.30 2.08 5.18
N VAL A 72 -1.09 1.12 4.69
CA VAL A 72 -1.85 0.21 5.55
C VAL A 72 -0.98 -0.84 6.24
N PHE A 73 -0.17 -1.57 5.50
CA PHE A 73 0.64 -2.66 6.07
C PHE A 73 1.87 -2.14 6.81
N MET A 74 2.29 -0.92 6.52
CA MET A 74 3.56 -0.37 6.96
C MET A 74 3.42 0.75 8.01
N HIS A 75 2.24 1.36 8.19
CA HIS A 75 1.98 2.27 9.32
C HIS A 75 1.90 1.53 10.67
N MET A 76 1.68 0.22 10.68
CA MET A 76 1.80 -0.59 11.89
C MET A 76 3.18 -1.25 11.93
N MET A 77 4.08 -0.67 12.73
CA MET A 77 5.18 -1.34 13.46
C MET A 77 6.59 -0.79 13.17
N TRP A 78 7.12 -0.20 14.24
CA TRP A 78 8.42 0.46 14.38
C TRP A 78 9.63 -0.51 14.27
N GLU A 79 9.44 -1.84 14.22
CA GLU A 79 10.50 -2.82 13.89
C GLU A 79 10.63 -3.11 12.39
N ARG A 80 9.70 -2.63 11.54
CA ARG A 80 9.61 -3.03 10.12
C ARG A 80 10.27 -2.04 9.15
N LEU A 81 10.65 -0.84 9.60
CA LEU A 81 11.35 0.15 8.75
C LEU A 81 12.62 -0.42 8.09
N ALA A 82 13.34 -1.29 8.78
CA ALA A 82 14.53 -1.94 8.23
C ALA A 82 14.20 -2.90 7.07
N LEU A 83 13.13 -3.69 7.19
CA LEU A 83 12.67 -4.60 6.12
C LEU A 83 12.13 -3.84 4.91
N VAL A 84 11.48 -2.70 5.15
CA VAL A 84 11.01 -1.81 4.10
C VAL A 84 12.18 -1.22 3.35
N TYR A 85 13.16 -0.64 4.05
CA TYR A 85 14.37 -0.14 3.41
C TYR A 85 15.07 -1.26 2.64
N ALA A 86 15.14 -2.48 3.17
CA ALA A 86 15.72 -3.61 2.46
C ALA A 86 15.00 -3.99 1.15
N ILE A 87 13.67 -3.78 1.04
CA ILE A 87 12.88 -4.06 -0.17
C ILE A 87 12.79 -2.83 -1.10
N LEU A 88 12.86 -1.61 -0.56
CA LEU A 88 12.73 -0.37 -1.31
C LEU A 88 14.08 0.17 -1.82
N ILE A 89 15.19 -0.13 -1.13
CA ILE A 89 16.55 0.21 -1.59
C ILE A 89 16.88 -0.46 -2.93
N PRO A 90 16.61 -1.77 -3.16
CA PRO A 90 16.90 -2.41 -4.45
C PRO A 90 16.23 -1.73 -5.65
N PRO A 91 14.90 -1.49 -5.67
CA PRO A 91 14.27 -0.80 -6.79
C PRO A 91 14.70 0.67 -6.89
N LEU A 92 14.98 1.36 -5.78
CA LEU A 92 15.49 2.74 -5.83
C LEU A 92 16.89 2.81 -6.47
N CYS A 93 17.78 1.89 -6.10
CA CYS A 93 19.11 1.79 -6.69
C CYS A 93 19.02 1.52 -8.20
N LEU A 94 18.16 0.58 -8.62
CA LEU A 94 17.91 0.32 -10.03
C LEU A 94 17.33 1.52 -10.77
N LEU A 95 16.45 2.30 -10.15
CA LEU A 95 15.88 3.51 -10.74
C LEU A 95 16.97 4.57 -10.95
N VAL A 96 17.86 4.77 -9.98
CA VAL A 96 19.01 5.67 -10.11
C VAL A 96 19.94 5.22 -11.24
N LEU A 97 20.25 3.93 -11.32
CA LEU A 97 21.07 3.38 -12.43
C LEU A 97 20.38 3.56 -13.79
N LEU A 98 19.07 3.35 -13.86
CA LEU A 98 18.28 3.54 -15.08
C LEU A 98 18.29 5.01 -15.52
N VAL A 99 18.15 5.95 -14.58
CA VAL A 99 18.21 7.40 -14.88
C VAL A 99 19.60 7.81 -15.33
N LEU A 100 20.66 7.32 -14.68
CA LEU A 100 22.04 7.61 -15.06
C LEU A 100 22.34 7.08 -16.47
N MET A 101 21.89 5.85 -16.78
CA MET A 101 22.07 5.25 -18.10
C MET A 101 21.23 5.97 -19.17
N ALA A 102 20.03 6.44 -18.83
CA ALA A 102 19.22 7.26 -19.74
C ALA A 102 19.86 8.62 -20.03
N ALA A 103 20.50 9.24 -19.02
CA ALA A 103 21.25 10.48 -19.20
C ALA A 103 22.46 10.27 -20.14
N GLU A 104 23.27 9.24 -19.91
CA GLU A 104 24.39 8.87 -20.79
C GLU A 104 23.95 8.55 -22.23
N ALA A 105 22.82 7.85 -22.39
CA ALA A 105 22.24 7.59 -23.70
C ALA A 105 21.88 8.90 -24.42
N HIS A 106 21.31 9.88 -23.71
CA HIS A 106 20.97 11.19 -24.27
C HIS A 106 22.22 12.00 -24.62
N HIS A 107 23.26 11.98 -23.79
CA HIS A 107 24.55 12.62 -24.07
C HIS A 107 25.23 12.01 -25.31
N THR A 108 25.23 10.68 -25.43
CA THR A 108 25.79 9.97 -26.58
C THR A 108 25.02 10.31 -27.87
N PHE A 109 23.70 10.43 -27.79
CA PHE A 109 22.87 10.81 -28.94
C PHE A 109 23.17 12.25 -29.39
N GLY A 110 23.27 13.20 -28.45
CA GLY A 110 23.59 14.59 -28.75
C GLY A 110 24.99 14.80 -29.31
N MET A 111 25.99 14.06 -28.80
CA MET A 111 27.35 14.11 -29.35
C MET A 111 27.43 13.54 -30.77
N ARG A 112 26.64 12.50 -31.09
CA ARG A 112 26.55 11.96 -32.45
C ARG A 112 25.95 12.97 -33.42
N GLU A 113 24.91 13.69 -33.02
CA GLU A 113 24.27 14.71 -33.87
C GLU A 113 25.17 15.92 -34.13
N LEU A 114 26.03 16.29 -33.17
CA LEU A 114 27.00 17.38 -33.30
C LEU A 114 28.26 17.03 -34.10
N PHE A 115 28.68 15.76 -34.14
CA PHE A 115 29.92 15.32 -34.81
C PHE A 115 29.70 14.63 -36.17
N PHE A 116 28.51 14.09 -36.43
CA PHE A 116 28.17 13.44 -37.72
C PHE A 116 27.32 14.33 -38.65
N HIS A 117 27.29 15.64 -38.40
CA HIS A 117 27.00 16.66 -39.41
C HIS A 117 28.32 17.17 -40.02
#